data_AF-A0A3A9K580-F1
#
_entry.id   AF-A0A3A9K580-F1
#
_cell.length_a   1.000
_cell.length_b   1.000
_cell.length_c   1.000
_cell.angle_alpha   90.00
_cell.angle_beta   90.00
_cell.angle_gamma   90.00
#
_symmetry.space_group_name_H-M   'P 1'
#
loop_
_entity.id
_entity.type
_entity.pdbx_description
1 polymer ?
#
loop_
_entity_poly.entity_id
_entity_poly.type
_entity_poly.pdbx_seq_one_letter_code
_entity_poly.pdbx_strand_id
1 'polypeptide(L)' 'MRKQVFNPFLPSNEYVPDPEAHVFDDRLHIFGSHDIFGGDDYCLGDYVCWSAPVNDLSD' A
#
# COMPACT_ATOMS: atom_id res chain seq x y z
N MET A 1 23.48 4.90 -6.35
CA MET A 1 22.59 5.76 -5.55
C MET A 1 21.21 5.13 -5.56
N ARG A 2 20.53 5.01 -4.41
CA ARG A 2 19.10 4.66 -4.39
C ARG A 2 18.31 5.83 -4.98
N LYS A 3 17.29 5.55 -5.81
CA LYS A 3 16.43 6.57 -6.40
C LYS A 3 15.50 7.10 -5.30
N GLN A 4 15.35 8.41 -5.19
CA GLN A 4 14.34 9.00 -4.31
C GLN A 4 12.94 8.64 -4.84
N VAL A 5 12.08 8.10 -3.97
CA VAL A 5 10.68 7.79 -4.24
C VAL A 5 9.81 8.93 -3.70
N PHE A 6 8.68 9.19 -4.36
CA PHE A 6 7.74 10.26 -4.01
C PHE A 6 6.35 9.67 -3.81
N ASN A 7 5.53 10.36 -3.03
CA ASN A 7 4.12 10.03 -2.94
C ASN A 7 3.38 10.45 -4.22
N PRO A 8 2.34 9.69 -4.64
CA PRO A 8 1.89 8.42 -4.07
C PRO A 8 2.88 7.27 -4.38
N PHE A 9 3.12 6.40 -3.40
CA PHE A 9 4.06 5.26 -3.53
C PHE A 9 3.39 3.96 -3.99
N LEU A 10 2.06 3.91 -4.00
CA LEU A 10 1.28 2.85 -4.65
C LEU A 10 0.80 3.31 -6.05
N PRO A 11 0.41 2.37 -6.93
CA PRO A 11 -0.25 2.72 -8.20
C PRO A 11 -1.41 3.69 -8.00
N SER A 12 -1.61 4.62 -8.95
CA SER A 12 -2.61 5.70 -8.82
C SER A 12 -4.07 5.24 -8.74
N ASN A 13 -4.33 3.96 -9.00
CA ASN A 13 -5.64 3.32 -8.89
C ASN A 13 -5.85 2.59 -7.56
N GLU A 14 -4.91 2.71 -6.62
CA GLU A 14 -4.93 1.99 -5.35
C GLU A 14 -5.34 2.93 -4.21
N TYR A 15 -6.58 2.79 -3.75
CA TYR A 15 -7.18 3.68 -2.74
C TYR A 15 -7.32 2.94 -1.41
N VAL A 16 -6.24 3.00 -0.62
CA VAL A 16 -6.20 2.36 0.70
C VAL A 16 -6.19 3.46 1.76
N PRO A 17 -7.34 3.85 2.33
CA PRO A 17 -7.38 4.78 3.45
C PRO A 17 -6.74 4.15 4.70
N ASP A 18 -5.94 4.94 5.41
CA ASP A 18 -5.31 4.62 6.69
C ASP A 18 -4.68 3.21 6.77
N PRO A 19 -3.75 2.86 5.85
CA PRO A 19 -3.13 1.54 5.86
C PRO A 19 -2.25 1.32 7.11
N GLU A 20 -2.31 0.11 7.64
CA GLU A 20 -1.49 -0.34 8.76
C GLU A 20 -0.18 -0.94 8.24
N ALA A 21 0.94 -0.44 8.75
CA ALA A 21 2.28 -0.90 8.37
C ALA A 21 2.86 -1.84 9.43
N HIS A 22 3.33 -3.02 9.01
CA HIS A 22 3.98 -4.00 9.89
C HIS A 22 5.23 -4.58 9.23
N VAL A 23 6.23 -4.91 10.04
CA VAL A 23 7.44 -5.61 9.59
C VAL A 23 7.47 -7.01 10.19
N PHE A 24 7.52 -8.03 9.33
CA PHE A 24 7.76 -9.43 9.70
C PHE A 24 8.43 -10.15 8.52
N ASP A 25 9.15 -11.24 8.80
CA ASP A 25 9.88 -12.03 7.80
C ASP A 25 10.73 -11.18 6.81
N ASP A 26 11.44 -10.17 7.35
CA ASP A 26 12.30 -9.24 6.59
C ASP A 26 11.58 -8.44 5.48
N ARG A 27 10.26 -8.26 5.60
CA ARG A 27 9.45 -7.46 4.69
C ARG A 27 8.63 -6.40 5.45
N LEU A 28 8.50 -5.23 4.84
CA LEU A 28 7.47 -4.27 5.18
C LEU A 28 6.19 -4.71 4.49
N HIS A 29 5.12 -4.83 5.25
CA HIS A 29 3.78 -5.04 4.77
C HIS A 29 2.92 -3.82 5.09
N ILE A 30 2.08 -3.44 4.16
CA ILE A 30 1.01 -2.47 4.40
C ILE A 30 -0.32 -3.14 4.06
N PHE A 31 -1.30 -3.00 4.94
CA PHE A 31 -2.61 -3.60 4.77
C PHE A 31 -3.70 -2.57 5.03
N GLY A 32 -4.83 -2.68 4.35
CA GLY A 32 -5.95 -1.80 4.62
C GLY A 32 -7.19 -2.13 3.81
N SER A 33 -8.29 -1.50 4.19
CA SER A 33 -9.52 -1.50 3.41
C SER A 33 -9.28 -0.85 2.05
N HIS A 34 -9.94 -1.33 1.01
CA HIS A 34 -9.78 -0.81 -0.35
C HIS A 34 -11.05 -0.09 -0.79
N ASP A 35 -10.94 1.20 -1.06
CA ASP A 35 -12.00 1.98 -1.68
C ASP A 35 -11.97 1.81 -3.20
N ILE A 36 -13.15 1.79 -3.82
CA ILE A 36 -13.27 1.77 -5.28
C ILE A 36 -13.46 3.20 -5.77
N PHE A 37 -12.73 3.59 -6.82
CA PHE A 37 -12.90 4.91 -7.44
C PHE A 37 -14.36 5.14 -7.86
N GLY A 38 -14.96 6.22 -7.34
CA GLY A 38 -16.37 6.54 -7.60
C GLY A 38 -17.35 5.58 -6.92
N GLY A 39 -16.91 4.84 -5.89
CA GLY A 39 -17.76 4.00 -5.07
C GLY A 39 -18.83 4.79 -4.31
N ASP A 40 -19.95 4.14 -4.04
CA ASP A 40 -21.09 4.73 -3.33
C ASP A 40 -20.98 4.63 -1.79
N ASP A 41 -19.95 3.92 -1.28
CA ASP A 41 -19.66 3.72 0.14
C ASP A 41 -18.16 3.39 0.35
N TYR A 42 -17.73 3.24 1.60
CA TYR A 42 -16.36 2.87 1.99
C TYR A 42 -16.11 1.36 1.90
N CYS A 43 -14.85 0.97 1.71
CA CYS A 43 -14.40 -0.43 1.81
C CYS A 43 -15.10 -1.39 0.82
N LEU A 44 -15.44 -0.90 -0.38
CA LEU A 44 -16.16 -1.70 -1.38
C LEU A 44 -15.28 -2.74 -2.08
N GLY A 45 -13.96 -2.60 -2.03
CA GLY A 45 -12.98 -3.55 -2.55
C GLY A 45 -12.56 -4.60 -1.51
N ASP A 46 -11.80 -5.60 -1.97
CA ASP A 46 -11.18 -6.57 -1.07
C ASP A 46 -10.11 -5.91 -0.18
N TYR A 47 -9.91 -6.46 1.02
CA TYR A 47 -8.80 -6.03 1.87
C TYR A 47 -7.47 -6.33 1.19
N VAL A 48 -6.62 -5.31 1.00
CA VAL A 48 -5.39 -5.45 0.22
C VAL A 48 -4.15 -5.52 1.11
N CYS A 49 -3.11 -6.16 0.57
CA CYS A 49 -1.80 -6.27 1.18
C CYS A 49 -0.73 -5.96 0.12
N TRP A 50 0.10 -4.96 0.40
CA TRP A 50 1.30 -4.68 -0.38
C TRP A 50 2.53 -4.99 0.47
N SER A 51 3.64 -5.35 -0.16
CA SER A 51 4.89 -5.58 0.58
C SER A 51 6.13 -5.24 -0.22
N ALA A 52 7.18 -4.82 0.48
CA ALA A 52 8.51 -4.61 -0.07
C ALA A 52 9.60 -5.16 0.88
N PRO A 53 10.74 -5.64 0.37
CA PRO A 53 11.89 -5.99 1.19
C PRO A 53 12.35 -4.82 2.07
N VAL A 54 12.66 -5.04 3.36
CA VAL A 54 13.12 -3.94 4.22
C VAL A 54 14.46 -3.33 3.78
N ASN A 55 15.25 -4.08 3.01
CA ASN A 55 16.52 -3.62 2.44
C ASN A 55 16.37 -2.91 1.08
N ASP A 56 15.18 -2.96 0.47
CA ASP A 56 14.82 -2.31 -0.79
C ASP A 56 13.32 -1.95 -0.86
N LEU A 57 12.96 -0.76 -0.38
CA LEU A 57 11.59 -0.23 -0.42
C LEU A 57 11.20 0.35 -1.80
N SER A 58 11.98 0.09 -2.85
CA SER A 58 11.68 0.54 -4.21
C SER A 58 11.12 -0.56 -5.13
N ASP A 59 10.87 -1.75 -4.55
CA ASP A 59 10.21 -2.91 -5.19
C ASP A 59 8.79 -2.57 -5.68
#